data_AF-A0A2U3CAA3-F1
#
_entry.id   AF-A0A2U3CAA3-F1
#
_cell.length_a   1.000
_cell.length_b   1.000
_cell.length_c   1.000
_cell.angle_alpha   90.00
_cell.angle_beta   90.00
_cell.angle_gamma   90.00
#
_symmetry.space_group_name_H-M   'P 1'
#
loop_
_entity.id
_entity.type
_entity.pdbx_description
1 polymer ?
#
loop_
_entity_poly.entity_id
_entity_poly.type
_entity_poly.pdbx_seq_one_letter_code
_entity_poly.pdbx_strand_id
1 'polypeptide(L)'
;MGSTMATLRSDFEHGSDLVNSFSGYLGSGELSDALGDFSTDWSKKRDELCKNLQDLGTCVTKAAETYDGVDSHLASALLKAEKSAEGKGGAAK
;
A
#
# COMPACT_ATOMS: atom_id res chain seq x y z
N MET A 1 -7.46 1.46 -4.02
CA MET A 1 -6.00 1.76 -3.96
C MET A 1 -5.17 0.53 -3.59
N GLY A 2 -5.58 -0.29 -2.62
CA GLY A 2 -4.86 -1.55 -2.31
C GLY A 2 -4.76 -2.53 -3.49
N SER A 3 -5.81 -2.62 -4.32
CA SER A 3 -5.85 -3.49 -5.50
C SER A 3 -4.77 -3.12 -6.54
N THR A 4 -4.52 -1.83 -6.77
CA THR A 4 -3.53 -1.35 -7.74
C THR A 4 -2.10 -1.65 -7.28
N MET A 5 -1.82 -1.55 -5.98
CA MET A 5 -0.53 -1.92 -5.41
C MET A 5 -0.29 -3.43 -5.43
N ALA A 6 -1.34 -4.23 -5.21
CA ALA A 6 -1.27 -5.68 -5.33
C ALA A 6 -0.98 -6.13 -6.77
N THR A 7 -1.61 -5.50 -7.77
CA THR A 7 -1.31 -5.77 -9.18
C THR A 7 0.13 -5.40 -9.55
N LEU A 8 0.59 -4.21 -9.19
CA LEU A 8 1.99 -3.78 -9.42
C LEU A 8 3.00 -4.74 -8.79
N ARG A 9 2.74 -5.20 -7.57
CA ARG A 9 3.57 -6.21 -6.91
C ARG A 9 3.63 -7.51 -7.70
N SER A 10 2.48 -8.01 -8.16
CA SER A 10 2.41 -9.24 -8.96
C SER A 10 3.21 -9.12 -10.26
N ASP A 11 3.10 -7.98 -10.95
CA ASP A 11 3.85 -7.72 -12.20
C ASP A 11 5.36 -7.72 -11.95
N PHE A 12 5.81 -7.12 -10.84
CA PHE A 12 7.22 -7.16 -10.45
C PHE A 12 7.69 -8.56 -10.07
N GLU A 13 6.88 -9.37 -9.38
CA GLU A 13 7.20 -10.77 -9.03
C GLU A 13 7.47 -11.61 -10.29
N HIS A 14 6.66 -11.47 -11.35
CA HIS A 14 6.80 -12.24 -12.59
C HIS A 14 7.93 -11.78 -13.52
N GLY A 15 8.43 -10.54 -13.41
CA GLY A 15 9.54 -10.05 -14.25
C GLY A 15 10.87 -10.79 -14.04
N SER A 16 11.07 -11.42 -12.87
CA SER A 16 12.26 -12.21 -12.55
C SER A 16 12.32 -13.55 -13.28
N ASP A 17 11.17 -14.13 -13.58
CA ASP A 17 11.10 -15.43 -14.27
C ASP A 17 11.65 -15.30 -15.70
N LEU A 18 11.47 -14.13 -16.32
CA LEU A 18 11.95 -13.84 -17.66
C LEU A 18 13.49 -13.80 -17.71
N VAL A 19 14.14 -13.10 -16.79
CA VAL A 19 15.62 -12.97 -16.76
C VAL A 19 16.30 -14.32 -16.53
N ASN A 20 15.76 -15.13 -15.62
CA ASN A 20 16.25 -16.50 -15.38
C ASN A 20 16.09 -17.41 -16.60
N SER A 21 15.13 -17.16 -17.49
CA SER A 21 14.96 -17.95 -18.72
C SER A 21 16.02 -17.65 -19.79
N PHE A 22 16.61 -16.45 -19.78
CA PHE A 22 17.59 -16.02 -20.80
C PHE A 22 19.04 -16.36 -20.43
N SER A 23 19.38 -16.50 -19.15
CA SER A 23 20.75 -16.78 -18.70
C SER A 23 21.34 -18.06 -19.30
N GLY A 24 20.54 -19.10 -19.50
CA GLY A 24 20.97 -20.37 -20.09
C GLY A 24 21.30 -20.32 -21.60
N TYR A 25 20.93 -19.23 -22.30
CA TYR A 25 21.17 -19.05 -23.74
C TYR A 25 22.42 -18.20 -24.05
N LEU A 26 23.02 -17.57 -23.05
CA LEU A 26 24.10 -16.61 -23.24
C LEU A 26 25.45 -17.33 -23.13
N GLY A 27 25.97 -17.78 -24.27
CA GLY A 27 27.21 -18.56 -24.38
C GLY A 27 28.52 -17.79 -24.13
N SER A 28 28.51 -16.59 -23.56
CA SER A 28 29.72 -15.85 -23.15
C SER A 28 29.72 -15.58 -21.64
N GLY A 29 30.82 -15.93 -20.97
CA GLY A 29 30.97 -15.84 -19.50
C GLY A 29 30.69 -14.43 -18.97
N GLU A 30 31.27 -13.39 -19.58
CA GLU A 30 31.05 -12.00 -19.13
C GLU A 30 29.59 -11.53 -19.25
N LEU A 31 28.86 -11.96 -20.29
CA LEU A 31 27.46 -11.56 -20.45
C LEU A 31 26.55 -12.35 -19.51
N SER A 32 26.83 -13.63 -19.29
CA SER A 32 26.14 -14.44 -18.30
C SER A 32 26.35 -13.91 -16.89
N ASP A 33 27.58 -13.52 -16.54
CA ASP A 33 27.91 -12.93 -15.24
C ASP A 33 27.22 -11.58 -15.06
N ALA A 34 27.29 -10.69 -16.05
CA ALA A 34 26.60 -9.40 -16.01
C ALA A 34 25.07 -9.56 -15.91
N LEU A 35 24.47 -10.54 -16.58
CA LEU A 35 23.04 -10.83 -16.44
C LEU A 35 22.71 -11.43 -15.07
N GLY A 36 23.60 -12.25 -14.51
CA GLY A 36 23.47 -12.82 -13.17
C GLY A 36 23.51 -11.75 -12.08
N ASP A 37 24.46 -10.82 -12.18
CA ASP A 37 24.59 -9.67 -11.29
C ASP A 37 23.36 -8.76 -11.41
N PHE A 38 22.95 -8.44 -12.64
CA PHE A 38 21.72 -7.68 -12.88
C PHE A 38 20.50 -8.36 -12.28
N SER A 39 20.33 -9.68 -12.49
CA SER A 39 19.20 -10.44 -11.95
C SER A 39 19.17 -10.41 -10.43
N THR A 40 20.34 -10.57 -9.80
CA THR A 40 20.49 -10.54 -8.35
C THR A 40 20.15 -9.17 -7.77
N ASP A 41 20.70 -8.10 -8.34
CA ASP A 41 20.45 -6.74 -7.89
C ASP A 41 19.02 -6.28 -8.17
N TRP A 42 18.47 -6.66 -9.32
CA TRP A 42 17.06 -6.47 -9.64
C TRP A 42 16.16 -7.14 -8.60
N SER A 43 16.44 -8.40 -8.24
CA SER A 43 15.63 -9.11 -7.24
C SER A 43 15.69 -8.40 -5.88
N LYS A 44 16.87 -8.00 -5.41
CA LYS A 44 17.02 -7.25 -4.15
C LYS A 44 16.25 -5.93 -4.18
N LYS A 45 16.39 -5.15 -5.26
CA LYS A 45 15.73 -3.85 -5.41
C LYS A 45 14.21 -3.97 -5.51
N ARG A 46 13.73 -5.02 -6.18
CA ARG A 46 12.32 -5.36 -6.24
C ARG A 46 11.77 -5.73 -4.86
N ASP A 47 12.47 -6.55 -4.09
CA ASP A 47 12.02 -6.94 -2.74
C ASP A 47 11.91 -5.71 -1.82
N GLU A 48 12.88 -4.79 -1.91
CA GLU A 48 12.81 -3.48 -1.23
C GLU A 48 11.59 -2.66 -1.68
N LEU A 49 11.32 -2.61 -3.00
CA LEU A 49 10.17 -1.87 -3.54
C LEU A 49 8.83 -2.47 -3.07
N CYS A 50 8.69 -3.80 -3.08
CA CYS A 50 7.52 -4.49 -2.59
C CYS A 50 7.27 -4.21 -1.11
N LYS A 51 8.33 -4.21 -0.29
CA LYS A 51 8.24 -3.86 1.13
C LYS A 51 7.79 -2.42 1.34
N ASN A 52 8.39 -1.47 0.61
CA ASN A 52 8.01 -0.06 0.69
C ASN A 52 6.55 0.17 0.27
N LEU A 53 6.06 -0.55 -0.74
CA LEU A 53 4.65 -0.49 -1.15
C LEU A 53 3.71 -1.03 -0.06
N GLN A 54 4.11 -2.10 0.64
CA GLN A 54 3.34 -2.64 1.76
C GLN A 54 3.28 -1.66 2.95
N ASP A 55 4.41 -1.04 3.28
CA ASP A 55 4.50 -0.04 4.35
C ASP A 55 3.66 1.20 4.01
N LEU A 56 3.70 1.66 2.76
CA LEU A 56 2.87 2.75 2.28
C LEU A 56 1.38 2.39 2.32
N GLY A 57 1.00 1.18 1.88
CA GLY A 57 -0.38 0.70 1.98
C GLY A 57 -0.89 0.65 3.42
N THR A 58 -0.03 0.24 4.36
CA THR A 58 -0.33 0.23 5.80
C THR A 58 -0.51 1.64 6.35
N CYS A 59 0.36 2.57 5.95
CA CYS A 59 0.27 3.98 6.32
C CYS A 59 -1.04 4.62 5.83
N VAL A 60 -1.38 4.41 4.56
CA VAL A 60 -2.63 4.91 3.97
C VAL A 60 -3.86 4.32 4.66
N THR A 61 -3.83 3.03 4.98
CA THR A 61 -4.93 2.37 5.71
C THR A 61 -5.12 2.98 7.10
N LYS A 62 -4.04 3.14 7.87
CA LYS A 62 -4.08 3.81 9.17
C LYS A 62 -4.56 5.25 9.10
N ALA A 63 -4.13 5.98 8.07
CA ALA A 63 -4.59 7.35 7.85
C ALA A 63 -6.10 7.37 7.60
N ALA A 64 -6.62 6.49 6.74
CA ALA A 64 -8.05 6.37 6.48
C ALA A 64 -8.85 6.02 7.74
N GLU A 65 -8.41 5.05 8.54
CA GLU A 65 -9.04 4.68 9.81
C GLU A 65 -9.04 5.85 10.82
N THR A 66 -7.95 6.62 10.85
CA THR A 66 -7.84 7.78 11.74
C THR A 66 -8.81 8.89 11.33
N TYR A 67 -8.92 9.19 10.03
CA TYR A 67 -9.88 10.17 9.54
C TYR A 67 -11.33 9.75 9.79
N ASP A 68 -11.68 8.49 9.53
CA ASP A 68 -13.02 7.96 9.79
C ASP A 68 -13.39 8.03 11.29
N GLY A 69 -12.44 7.70 12.17
CA GLY A 69 -12.63 7.83 13.62
C GLY A 69 -12.82 9.28 14.08
N VAL A 70 -12.05 10.22 13.54
CA VAL A 70 -12.18 11.66 13.84
C VAL A 70 -13.53 12.20 13.38
N ASP A 71 -13.95 11.88 12.15
CA ASP A 71 -15.23 12.31 11.60
C ASP A 71 -16.41 11.71 12.38
N SER A 72 -16.34 10.43 12.73
CA SER A 72 -17.36 9.76 13.55
C SER A 72 -17.49 10.39 14.94
N HIS A 73 -16.36 10.74 15.57
CA HIS A 73 -16.35 11.43 16.86
C HIS A 73 -16.94 12.84 16.75
N LEU A 74 -16.61 13.57 15.68
CA LEU A 74 -17.15 14.90 15.42
C LEU A 74 -18.66 14.85 15.16
N ALA A 75 -19.14 13.96 14.31
CA ALA A 75 -20.56 13.76 14.04
C ALA A 75 -21.32 13.37 15.31
N SER A 76 -20.75 12.49 16.14
CA SER A 76 -21.32 12.11 17.43
C SER A 76 -21.41 13.28 18.41
N ALA A 77 -20.40 14.15 18.43
CA ALA A 77 -20.40 15.36 19.26
C ALA A 77 -21.46 16.37 18.81
N LEU A 78 -21.60 16.58 17.49
CA LEU A 78 -22.63 17.45 16.91
C LEU A 78 -24.04 16.93 17.22
N LEU A 79 -24.30 15.63 17.01
CA LEU A 79 -25.60 15.00 17.33
C LEU A 79 -25.94 15.12 18.81
N LYS A 80 -24.97 14.93 19.71
CA LYS A 80 -25.17 15.11 21.16
C LYS A 80 -25.48 16.57 21.51
N ALA A 81 -24.82 17.52 20.85
CA ALA A 81 -25.05 18.94 21.06
C ALA A 81 -26.47 19.36 20.61
N GLU A 82 -26.91 18.91 19.43
CA GLU A 82 -28.29 19.13 18.95
C GLU A 82 -29.33 18.54 19.91
N LYS A 83 -29.16 17.29 20.32
CA LYS A 83 -30.09 16.62 21.24
C LYS A 83 -30.20 17.34 22.60
N SER A 84 -29.09 17.93 23.06
CA SER A 84 -29.04 18.70 24.31
C SER A 84 -29.66 20.10 24.17
N ALA A 85 -29.69 20.66 22.97
CA ALA A 85 -30.36 21.93 22.66
C ALA A 85 -31.88 21.76 22.58
N GLU A 86 -32.36 20.67 21.97
CA GLU A 86 -33.80 20.38 21.82
C GLU A 86 -34.49 20.10 23.17
N GLY A 87 -33.79 19.44 24.11
CA GLY A 87 -34.30 19.17 25.45
C GLY A 87 -34.48 20.42 26.33
N LYS A 88 -33.81 21.54 26.03
CA LYS A 88 -33.97 22.81 26.75
C LYS A 88 -35.13 23.67 26.24
N GLY A 89 -35.64 23.42 25.02
CA GLY A 89 -36.79 24.15 24.46
C GLY A 89 -38.16 23.61 24.88
N GLY A 90 -38.24 22.36 25.34
CA GLY A 90 -39.50 21.69 25.71
C GLY A 90 -40.01 21.94 27.14
N ALA A 91 -39.21 22.59 28.01
CA ALA A 91 -39.61 22.89 29.40
C ALA A 91 -40.27 24.27 29.57
N ALA A 92 -40.52 24.98 28.46
CA ALA A 92 -41.20 26.28 28.45
C ALA A 92 -42.44 26.22 27.56
N LYS A 93 -43.45 25.44 27.95
CA LYS A 93 -44.84 25.68 27.55
C LYS A 93 -45.82 25.10 28.55
#